data_AF-A0AAJ2NUL4-F1
#
_entry.id   AF-A0AAJ2NUL4-F1
#
_cell.length_a   1.000
_cell.length_b   1.000
_cell.length_c   1.000
_cell.angle_alpha   90.00
_cell.angle_beta   90.00
_cell.angle_gamma   90.00
#
_symmetry.space_group_name_H-M   'P 1'
#
loop_
_entity.id
_entity.type
_entity.pdbx_description
1 polymer ?
#
loop_
_entity_poly.entity_id
_entity_poly.type
_entity_poly.pdbx_seq_one_letter_code
_entity_poly.pdbx_strand_id
1 'polypeptide(L)'
;MKNAFGTPDHRVGTLPSATGFVPALEGLRAVAAFAVLTTHVAFQTGASTGSFLNRVWGRFDLSVAVFFALSGFLLWRAHALHARRGGTGTARPARDYLRSRLVRIMPAYLVLVSAVFLLIPRNAGSSASTWTSNLTLTQVYVPDSLVEGLTHAWSLSVEMSFYLVLPLLWWALAGLRGRAARWRIPAIAVVGVASLGWALLPWYELGLHDRLNDQILPPAFASWFAAGMILAELACAPPGRAAALARHRHARWGWWAVAAAAFLVSTVPQWFTEGFVHPSGPEFALRTALGAVVAFCLLAPAALAPAGASPTPRGAGRTTRATPETAGVRRRTSPPMAVGRFQPPARHPTPPRPARDEDAPSGREEGGEGKGSGWGRRVGGSHECRKTKTA
;
A
#
# COMPACT_ATOMS: atom_id res chain seq x y z
N MET A 1 -1.30 7.44 33.64
CA MET A 1 -1.41 7.50 35.12
C MET A 1 -1.81 6.13 35.61
N LYS A 2 -1.27 5.66 36.74
CA LYS A 2 -1.69 4.40 37.38
C LYS A 2 -2.82 4.72 38.37
N ASN A 3 -3.77 3.80 38.54
CA ASN A 3 -4.76 3.89 39.62
C ASN A 3 -4.15 3.36 40.94
N ALA A 4 -4.88 3.51 42.05
CA ALA A 4 -4.36 3.30 43.42
C ALA A 4 -3.85 1.88 43.74
N PHE A 5 -4.09 0.90 42.87
CA PHE A 5 -3.67 -0.51 43.05
C PHE A 5 -2.54 -0.93 42.10
N GLY A 6 -1.94 0.01 41.36
CA GLY A 6 -0.76 -0.25 40.52
C GLY A 6 -1.00 -1.08 39.26
N THR A 7 -2.21 -1.59 39.05
CA THR A 7 -2.62 -2.32 37.84
C THR A 7 -2.77 -1.38 36.64
N PRO A 8 -2.49 -1.85 35.41
CA PRO A 8 -2.78 -1.09 34.20
C PRO A 8 -4.28 -0.79 34.09
N ASP A 9 -4.64 0.47 33.83
CA ASP A 9 -6.04 0.81 33.58
C ASP A 9 -6.45 0.36 32.17
N HIS A 10 -7.03 -0.84 32.10
CA HIS A 10 -7.52 -1.45 30.87
C HIS A 10 -8.76 -0.76 30.28
N ARG A 11 -9.32 0.28 30.92
CA ARG A 11 -10.49 1.02 30.40
C ARG A 11 -10.16 1.99 29.27
N VAL A 12 -8.89 2.34 29.07
CA VAL A 12 -8.44 3.11 27.91
C VAL A 12 -7.92 2.14 26.85
N GLY A 13 -8.77 1.84 25.86
CA GLY A 13 -8.43 0.92 24.77
C GLY A 13 -7.16 1.34 24.04
N THR A 14 -6.05 0.66 24.35
CA THR A 14 -4.79 0.83 23.65
C THR A 14 -4.96 0.32 22.22
N LEU A 15 -4.80 1.24 21.25
CA LEU A 15 -4.74 0.86 19.84
C LEU A 15 -3.72 -0.28 19.66
N PRO A 16 -4.01 -1.29 18.82
CA PRO A 16 -3.07 -2.38 18.57
C PRO A 16 -1.71 -1.78 18.20
N SER A 17 -0.62 -2.41 18.67
CA SER A 17 0.71 -2.03 18.24
C SER A 17 0.74 -1.90 16.71
N ALA A 18 1.43 -0.87 16.20
CA ALA A 18 1.59 -0.67 14.76
C ALA A 18 2.32 -1.85 14.08
N THR A 19 2.88 -2.77 14.87
CA THR A 19 3.53 -4.02 14.46
C THR A 19 2.60 -5.24 14.42
N GLY A 20 1.32 -5.11 14.80
CA GLY A 20 0.39 -6.22 14.86
C GLY A 20 -0.15 -6.64 13.49
N PHE A 21 -0.04 -7.93 13.16
CA PHE A 21 -0.74 -8.55 12.04
C PHE A 21 -2.26 -8.38 12.18
N VAL A 22 -2.96 -8.04 11.10
CA VAL A 22 -4.42 -7.88 11.08
C VAL A 22 -5.01 -8.87 10.08
N PRO A 23 -5.44 -10.08 10.50
CA PRO A 23 -5.88 -11.14 9.59
C PRO A 23 -6.96 -10.70 8.61
N ALA A 24 -7.88 -9.83 9.05
CA ALA A 24 -8.96 -9.30 8.21
C ALA A 24 -8.46 -8.50 6.98
N LEU A 25 -7.31 -7.82 7.09
CA LEU A 25 -6.75 -7.05 5.97
C LEU A 25 -6.05 -7.97 4.96
N GLU A 26 -5.45 -9.08 5.39
CA GLU A 26 -4.91 -10.08 4.46
C GLU A 26 -6.02 -10.89 3.78
N GLY A 27 -7.11 -11.22 4.50
CA GLY A 27 -8.31 -11.80 3.88
C GLY A 27 -8.90 -10.90 2.79
N LEU A 28 -8.90 -9.58 3.01
CA LEU A 28 -9.31 -8.61 1.99
C LEU A 28 -8.33 -8.53 0.80
N ARG A 29 -7.01 -8.68 1.02
CA ARG A 29 -6.04 -8.85 -0.09
C ARG A 29 -6.31 -10.09 -0.92
N ALA A 30 -6.64 -11.22 -0.30
CA ALA A 30 -6.95 -12.45 -1.00
C ALA A 30 -8.21 -12.28 -1.88
N VAL A 31 -9.29 -11.71 -1.33
CA VAL A 31 -10.52 -11.42 -2.09
C VAL A 31 -10.24 -10.45 -3.25
N ALA A 32 -9.48 -9.37 -3.01
CA ALA A 32 -9.10 -8.43 -4.07
C ALA A 32 -8.22 -9.07 -5.15
N ALA A 33 -7.34 -10.02 -4.80
CA ALA A 33 -6.54 -10.76 -5.78
C ALA A 33 -7.40 -11.64 -6.70
N PHE A 34 -8.37 -12.36 -6.13
CA PHE A 34 -9.32 -13.16 -6.93
C PHE A 34 -10.21 -12.30 -7.82
N ALA A 35 -10.61 -11.12 -7.34
CA ALA A 35 -11.38 -10.16 -8.12
C ALA A 35 -10.57 -9.65 -9.33
N VAL A 36 -9.32 -9.21 -9.11
CA VAL A 36 -8.39 -8.82 -10.20
C VAL A 36 -8.17 -9.97 -11.19
N LEU A 37 -7.95 -11.21 -10.71
CA LEU A 37 -7.84 -12.39 -11.55
C LEU A 37 -9.09 -12.62 -12.40
N THR A 38 -10.29 -12.49 -11.80
CA THR A 38 -11.57 -12.61 -12.52
C THR A 38 -11.69 -11.58 -13.64
N THR A 39 -11.30 -10.32 -13.39
CA THR A 39 -11.23 -9.29 -14.43
C THR A 39 -10.28 -9.67 -15.56
N HIS A 40 -9.07 -10.15 -15.26
CA HIS A 40 -8.13 -10.56 -16.32
C HIS A 40 -8.66 -11.75 -17.13
N VAL A 41 -9.28 -12.73 -16.48
CA VAL A 41 -9.94 -13.84 -17.19
C VAL A 41 -11.08 -13.32 -18.08
N ALA A 42 -11.94 -12.43 -17.58
CA ALA A 42 -13.05 -11.84 -18.33
C ALA A 42 -12.60 -10.96 -19.51
N PHE A 43 -11.43 -10.33 -19.42
CA PHE A 43 -10.81 -9.66 -20.56
C PHE A 43 -10.28 -10.66 -21.61
N GLN A 44 -9.60 -11.73 -21.18
CA GLN A 44 -9.03 -12.72 -22.11
C GLN A 44 -10.09 -13.60 -22.79
N THR A 45 -11.24 -13.84 -22.15
CA THR A 45 -12.36 -14.62 -22.72
C THR A 45 -13.42 -13.77 -23.43
N GLY A 46 -13.26 -12.44 -23.47
CA GLY A 46 -14.26 -11.51 -24.00
C GLY A 46 -15.49 -11.31 -23.10
N ALA A 47 -15.59 -12.00 -21.97
CA ALA A 47 -16.69 -11.92 -21.00
C ALA A 47 -16.69 -10.63 -20.15
N SER A 48 -16.28 -9.49 -20.73
CA SER A 48 -16.17 -8.17 -20.09
C SER A 48 -17.09 -7.10 -20.70
N THR A 49 -17.91 -7.48 -21.70
CA THR A 49 -18.82 -6.59 -22.45
C THR A 49 -20.24 -7.16 -22.57
N GLY A 50 -21.22 -6.31 -22.86
CA GLY A 50 -22.61 -6.65 -23.22
C GLY A 50 -23.51 -6.94 -22.02
N SER A 51 -23.36 -8.12 -21.41
CA SER A 51 -24.25 -8.54 -20.31
C SER A 51 -23.94 -7.77 -19.01
N PHE A 52 -24.94 -7.61 -18.13
CA PHE A 52 -24.71 -7.00 -16.80
C PHE A 52 -23.65 -7.75 -15.99
N LEU A 53 -23.65 -9.09 -16.06
CA LEU A 53 -22.69 -9.93 -15.35
C LEU A 53 -21.27 -9.79 -15.94
N ASN A 54 -21.16 -9.68 -17.27
CA ASN A 54 -19.90 -9.43 -17.95
C ASN A 54 -19.31 -8.06 -17.55
N ARG A 55 -20.15 -7.01 -17.49
CA ARG A 55 -19.73 -5.70 -16.95
C ARG A 55 -19.25 -5.81 -15.51
N VAL A 56 -19.94 -6.55 -14.64
CA VAL A 56 -19.50 -6.78 -13.25
C VAL A 56 -18.12 -7.46 -13.22
N TRP A 57 -17.87 -8.48 -14.05
CA TRP A 57 -16.58 -9.16 -14.12
C TRP A 57 -15.46 -8.26 -14.68
N GLY A 58 -15.74 -7.47 -15.72
CA GLY A 58 -14.81 -6.47 -16.25
C GLY A 58 -14.49 -5.34 -15.27
N ARG A 59 -15.34 -5.15 -14.24
CA ARG A 59 -15.23 -4.05 -13.27
C ARG A 59 -14.62 -4.42 -11.92
N PHE A 60 -14.17 -5.67 -11.77
CA PHE A 60 -13.30 -6.03 -10.66
C PHE A 60 -11.89 -5.44 -10.77
N ASP A 61 -11.54 -4.74 -11.87
CA ASP A 61 -10.39 -3.85 -12.01
C ASP A 61 -10.29 -2.82 -10.86
N LEU A 62 -11.43 -2.30 -10.38
CA LEU A 62 -11.52 -1.43 -9.21
C LEU A 62 -10.98 -2.06 -7.91
N SER A 63 -10.77 -3.38 -7.88
CA SER A 63 -10.13 -4.07 -6.75
C SER A 63 -8.64 -3.73 -6.62
N VAL A 64 -7.99 -3.21 -7.68
CA VAL A 64 -6.64 -2.63 -7.61
C VAL A 64 -6.62 -1.43 -6.64
N ALA A 65 -7.70 -0.63 -6.59
CA ALA A 65 -7.83 0.47 -5.64
C ALA A 65 -7.78 -0.01 -4.17
N VAL A 66 -8.30 -1.23 -3.90
CA VAL A 66 -8.24 -1.84 -2.55
C VAL A 66 -6.78 -2.15 -2.17
N PHE A 67 -5.95 -2.62 -3.10
CA PHE A 67 -4.52 -2.83 -2.85
C PHE A 67 -3.77 -1.53 -2.55
N PHE A 68 -4.00 -0.49 -3.36
CA PHE A 68 -3.35 0.81 -3.17
C PHE A 68 -3.80 1.48 -1.86
N ALA A 69 -5.09 1.45 -1.55
CA ALA A 69 -5.61 1.94 -0.28
C ALA A 69 -5.14 1.11 0.92
N LEU A 70 -4.96 -0.21 0.79
CA LEU A 70 -4.33 -1.03 1.84
C LEU A 70 -2.88 -0.60 2.10
N SER A 71 -2.11 -0.36 1.04
CA SER A 71 -0.72 0.07 1.17
C SER A 71 -0.60 1.49 1.71
N GLY A 72 -1.48 2.41 1.28
CA GLY A 72 -1.63 3.73 1.88
C GLY A 72 -1.98 3.65 3.38
N PHE A 73 -2.96 2.81 3.75
CA PHE A 73 -3.39 2.61 5.13
C PHE A 73 -2.28 2.04 6.03
N LEU A 74 -1.73 0.88 5.66
CA LEU A 74 -0.77 0.15 6.49
C LEU A 74 0.52 0.95 6.70
N LEU A 75 0.99 1.65 5.67
CA LEU A 75 2.23 2.41 5.74
C LEU A 75 2.05 3.77 6.44
N TRP A 76 0.94 4.46 6.17
CA TRP A 76 0.66 5.75 6.81
C TRP A 76 0.33 5.60 8.30
N ARG A 77 -0.35 4.52 8.71
CA ARG A 77 -0.77 4.28 10.10
C ARG A 77 0.41 4.32 11.09
N ALA A 78 1.57 3.77 10.72
CA ALA A 78 2.77 3.84 11.56
C ALA A 78 3.24 5.30 11.77
N HIS A 79 3.27 6.10 10.71
CA HIS A 79 3.64 7.53 10.77
C HIS A 79 2.59 8.39 11.50
N ALA A 80 1.30 8.11 11.29
CA ALA A 80 0.20 8.77 12.00
C ALA A 80 0.28 8.54 13.51
N LEU A 81 0.51 7.30 13.95
CA LEU A 81 0.68 6.96 15.37
C LEU A 81 1.92 7.63 15.97
N HIS A 82 3.07 7.58 15.28
CA HIS A 82 4.31 8.22 15.72
C HIS A 82 4.15 9.73 15.91
N ALA A 83 3.56 10.39 14.92
CA ALA A 83 3.29 11.83 14.95
C ALA A 83 2.37 12.23 16.12
N ARG A 84 1.28 11.46 16.34
CA ARG A 84 0.28 11.71 17.38
C ARG A 84 0.79 11.39 18.79
N ARG A 85 1.75 10.47 18.93
CA ARG A 85 2.45 10.17 20.21
C ARG A 85 3.57 11.14 20.55
N GLY A 86 3.84 12.14 19.70
CA GLY A 86 4.89 13.15 19.96
C GLY A 86 6.31 12.75 19.54
N GLY A 87 6.53 11.54 18.99
CA GLY A 87 7.86 11.08 18.58
C GLY A 87 8.44 11.89 17.41
N THR A 88 9.60 12.52 17.60
CA THR A 88 10.25 13.39 16.62
C THR A 88 10.63 12.64 15.32
N GLY A 89 10.81 13.38 14.22
CA GLY A 89 11.16 12.80 12.92
C GLY A 89 10.11 11.84 12.35
N THR A 90 10.57 10.81 11.64
CA THR A 90 9.75 9.76 11.00
C THR A 90 9.66 8.50 11.86
N ALA A 91 8.60 7.70 11.67
CA ALA A 91 8.41 6.45 12.41
C ALA A 91 9.45 5.36 12.10
N ARG A 92 10.13 5.45 10.94
CA ARG A 92 11.19 4.54 10.50
C ARG A 92 12.15 5.28 9.54
N PRO A 93 13.45 4.96 9.51
CA PRO A 93 14.37 5.47 8.49
C PRO A 93 13.94 5.06 7.08
N ALA A 94 14.06 5.99 6.12
CA ALA A 94 13.64 5.78 4.74
C ALA A 94 14.38 4.60 4.07
N ARG A 95 15.70 4.48 4.31
CA ARG A 95 16.55 3.40 3.77
C ARG A 95 16.05 2.01 4.19
N ASP A 96 15.78 1.81 5.48
CA ASP A 96 15.36 0.49 6.00
C ASP A 96 13.93 0.15 5.56
N TYR A 97 13.08 1.17 5.46
CA TYR A 97 11.75 1.04 4.86
C TYR A 97 11.84 0.57 3.40
N LEU A 98 12.57 1.30 2.53
CA LEU A 98 12.72 0.96 1.11
C LEU A 98 13.36 -0.42 0.91
N ARG A 99 14.45 -0.72 1.63
CA ARG A 99 15.09 -2.06 1.62
C ARG A 99 14.09 -3.17 1.95
N SER A 100 13.24 -2.97 2.96
CA SER A 100 12.23 -3.96 3.34
C SER A 100 11.10 -4.16 2.32
N ARG A 101 10.88 -3.20 1.42
CA ARG A 101 9.94 -3.33 0.29
C ARG A 101 10.61 -4.05 -0.88
N LEU A 102 11.80 -3.62 -1.27
CA LEU A 102 12.58 -4.22 -2.36
C LEU A 102 12.83 -5.72 -2.13
N VAL A 103 13.32 -6.11 -0.96
CA VAL A 103 13.60 -7.53 -0.63
C VAL A 103 12.31 -8.38 -0.58
N ARG A 104 11.16 -7.77 -0.28
CA ARG A 104 9.86 -8.48 -0.25
C ARG A 104 9.26 -8.70 -1.65
N ILE A 105 9.55 -7.81 -2.61
CA ILE A 105 8.86 -7.75 -3.91
C ILE A 105 9.75 -8.22 -5.05
N MET A 106 10.97 -7.69 -5.14
CA MET A 106 11.85 -7.91 -6.30
C MET A 106 12.17 -9.39 -6.56
N PRO A 107 12.45 -10.27 -5.57
CA PRO A 107 12.83 -11.64 -5.88
C PRO A 107 11.74 -12.42 -6.64
N ALA A 108 10.49 -12.37 -6.17
CA ALA A 108 9.37 -13.04 -6.84
C ALA A 108 9.02 -12.38 -8.18
N TYR A 109 9.09 -11.05 -8.24
CA TYR A 109 8.81 -10.30 -9.46
C TYR A 109 9.85 -10.55 -10.56
N LEU A 110 11.14 -10.58 -10.24
CA LEU A 110 12.21 -10.85 -11.20
C LEU A 110 12.13 -12.28 -11.76
N VAL A 111 11.76 -13.26 -10.93
CA VAL A 111 11.47 -14.63 -11.41
C VAL A 111 10.28 -14.64 -12.37
N LEU A 112 9.18 -13.95 -12.04
CA LEU A 112 8.01 -13.83 -12.91
C LEU A 112 8.35 -13.16 -14.25
N VAL A 113 9.06 -12.03 -14.24
CA VAL A 113 9.48 -11.32 -15.46
C VAL A 113 10.37 -12.22 -16.31
N SER A 114 11.39 -12.83 -15.71
CA SER A 114 12.33 -13.71 -16.43
C SER A 114 11.58 -14.90 -17.05
N ALA A 115 10.66 -15.53 -16.32
CA ALA A 115 9.82 -16.61 -16.84
C ALA A 115 8.93 -16.14 -18.00
N VAL A 116 8.28 -14.98 -17.89
CA VAL A 116 7.39 -14.48 -18.97
C VAL A 116 8.17 -14.12 -20.24
N PHE A 117 9.35 -13.51 -20.13
CA PHE A 117 10.16 -13.18 -21.30
C PHE A 117 10.79 -14.43 -21.97
N LEU A 118 11.12 -15.46 -21.19
CA LEU A 118 11.75 -16.70 -21.71
C LEU A 118 10.73 -17.74 -22.20
N LEU A 119 9.52 -17.79 -21.64
CA LEU A 119 8.55 -18.86 -21.89
C LEU A 119 7.38 -18.45 -22.82
N ILE A 120 7.10 -17.15 -23.00
CA ILE A 120 6.04 -16.69 -23.91
C ILE A 120 6.67 -16.34 -25.27
N PRO A 121 6.37 -17.07 -26.37
CA PRO A 121 7.04 -16.88 -27.65
C PRO A 121 6.92 -15.47 -28.25
N ARG A 122 5.81 -14.76 -28.00
CA ARG A 122 5.64 -13.38 -28.48
C ARG A 122 6.61 -12.38 -27.85
N ASN A 123 7.20 -12.71 -26.70
CA ASN A 123 8.17 -11.86 -26.02
C ASN A 123 9.62 -12.10 -26.49
N ALA A 124 9.88 -13.13 -27.31
CA ALA A 124 11.25 -13.55 -27.69
C ALA A 124 12.03 -12.51 -28.51
N GLY A 125 11.35 -11.55 -29.14
CA GLY A 125 11.95 -10.43 -29.89
C GLY A 125 12.03 -9.11 -29.11
N SER A 126 11.77 -9.11 -27.80
CA SER A 126 11.67 -7.87 -27.00
C SER A 126 12.99 -7.08 -26.97
N SER A 127 12.91 -5.76 -27.12
CA SER A 127 14.08 -4.89 -27.09
C SER A 127 14.78 -4.88 -25.72
N ALA A 128 16.06 -4.51 -25.69
CA ALA A 128 16.78 -4.30 -24.43
C ALA A 128 16.09 -3.26 -23.52
N SER A 129 15.50 -2.20 -24.11
CA SER A 129 14.73 -1.21 -23.37
C SER A 129 13.49 -1.83 -22.69
N THR A 130 12.76 -2.68 -23.42
CA THR A 130 11.60 -3.43 -22.91
C THR A 130 11.97 -4.38 -21.77
N TRP A 131 13.10 -5.10 -21.90
CA TRP A 131 13.65 -5.93 -20.84
C TRP A 131 14.02 -5.11 -19.60
N THR A 132 14.84 -4.06 -19.77
CA THR A 132 15.27 -3.20 -18.65
C THR A 132 14.09 -2.52 -17.96
N SER A 133 13.10 -2.03 -18.71
CA SER A 133 11.95 -1.34 -18.13
C SER A 133 11.09 -2.27 -17.29
N ASN A 134 10.85 -3.51 -17.74
CA ASN A 134 10.15 -4.52 -16.95
C ASN A 134 10.98 -4.96 -15.73
N LEU A 135 12.26 -5.33 -15.90
CA LEU A 135 13.11 -5.76 -14.78
C LEU A 135 13.26 -4.69 -13.66
N THR A 136 13.12 -3.41 -13.99
CA THR A 136 13.23 -2.28 -13.05
C THR A 136 11.89 -1.73 -12.55
N LEU A 137 10.75 -2.32 -12.94
CA LEU A 137 9.40 -1.80 -12.67
C LEU A 137 9.13 -0.40 -13.24
N THR A 138 9.83 0.00 -14.30
CA THR A 138 9.68 1.29 -14.99
C THR A 138 8.90 1.22 -16.31
N GLN A 139 8.32 0.07 -16.65
CA GLN A 139 7.61 -0.18 -17.91
C GLN A 139 6.36 0.69 -18.15
N VAL A 140 5.86 1.41 -17.13
CA VAL A 140 4.80 2.43 -17.29
C VAL A 140 5.33 3.75 -17.89
N TYR A 141 6.65 3.97 -17.88
CA TYR A 141 7.31 5.16 -18.41
C TYR A 141 7.98 4.92 -19.77
N VAL A 142 7.87 3.70 -20.32
CA VAL A 142 8.48 3.31 -21.59
C VAL A 142 7.38 2.84 -22.54
N PRO A 143 7.25 3.42 -23.74
CA PRO A 143 6.30 2.99 -24.75
C PRO A 143 6.32 1.48 -25.01
N ASP A 144 5.15 0.92 -25.28
CA ASP A 144 4.95 -0.47 -25.73
C ASP A 144 5.57 -1.56 -24.81
N SER A 145 5.92 -1.21 -23.57
CA SER A 145 6.63 -2.11 -22.65
C SER A 145 5.74 -2.96 -21.73
N LEU A 146 4.41 -2.84 -21.84
CA LEU A 146 3.47 -3.75 -21.18
C LEU A 146 3.29 -5.04 -21.99
N VAL A 147 4.27 -5.94 -21.88
CA VAL A 147 4.33 -7.18 -22.67
C VAL A 147 3.24 -8.20 -22.31
N GLU A 148 3.00 -9.16 -23.20
CA GLU A 148 2.04 -10.26 -22.97
C GLU A 148 2.42 -11.04 -21.71
N GLY A 149 1.42 -11.38 -20.89
CA GLY A 149 1.60 -12.00 -19.57
C GLY A 149 1.91 -11.03 -18.42
N LEU A 150 2.47 -9.84 -18.70
CA LEU A 150 2.81 -8.83 -17.69
C LEU A 150 1.93 -7.57 -17.73
N THR A 151 0.86 -7.54 -18.52
CA THR A 151 -0.03 -6.36 -18.61
C THR A 151 -0.55 -5.88 -17.25
N HIS A 152 -0.79 -6.77 -16.29
CA HIS A 152 -1.20 -6.44 -14.92
C HIS A 152 -0.12 -5.74 -14.06
N ALA A 153 1.16 -5.84 -14.46
CA ALA A 153 2.30 -5.36 -13.69
C ALA A 153 2.41 -3.82 -13.62
N TRP A 154 1.65 -3.07 -14.43
CA TRP A 154 1.55 -1.61 -14.31
C TRP A 154 1.20 -1.19 -12.87
N SER A 155 0.32 -1.96 -12.22
CA SER A 155 -0.15 -1.68 -10.86
C SER A 155 0.99 -1.77 -9.83
N LEU A 156 1.92 -2.69 -10.02
CA LEU A 156 3.10 -2.85 -9.17
C LEU A 156 4.13 -1.73 -9.38
N SER A 157 4.28 -1.23 -10.62
CA SER A 157 5.10 -0.04 -10.92
C SER A 157 4.56 1.21 -10.25
N VAL A 158 3.23 1.40 -10.26
CA VAL A 158 2.57 2.50 -9.53
C VAL A 158 2.75 2.34 -8.03
N GLU A 159 2.60 1.13 -7.47
CA GLU A 159 2.81 0.87 -6.05
C GLU A 159 4.29 1.11 -5.61
N MET A 160 5.27 0.70 -6.42
CA MET A 160 6.68 1.01 -6.17
C MET A 160 6.98 2.51 -6.25
N SER A 161 6.36 3.22 -7.20
CA SER A 161 6.48 4.69 -7.31
C SER A 161 5.91 5.38 -6.07
N PHE A 162 4.76 4.91 -5.55
CA PHE A 162 4.23 5.37 -4.26
C PHE A 162 5.20 5.10 -3.10
N TYR A 163 5.85 3.93 -3.06
CA TYR A 163 6.84 3.63 -2.01
C TYR A 163 8.06 4.56 -2.06
N LEU A 164 8.51 5.00 -3.23
CA LEU A 164 9.60 5.97 -3.38
C LEU A 164 9.18 7.38 -2.92
N VAL A 165 7.94 7.79 -3.20
CA VAL A 165 7.40 9.10 -2.83
C VAL A 165 6.98 9.18 -1.35
N LEU A 166 6.61 8.07 -0.72
CA LEU A 166 6.06 8.05 0.63
C LEU A 166 6.97 8.65 1.73
N PRO A 167 8.30 8.44 1.75
CA PRO A 167 9.20 9.13 2.67
C PRO A 167 9.17 10.66 2.52
N LEU A 168 9.01 11.17 1.30
CA LEU A 168 8.88 12.61 1.04
C LEU A 168 7.56 13.15 1.61
N LEU A 169 6.45 12.41 1.44
CA LEU A 169 5.16 12.74 2.06
C LEU A 169 5.21 12.72 3.60
N TRP A 170 5.93 11.76 4.19
CA TRP A 170 6.15 11.72 5.64
C TRP A 170 6.91 12.94 6.15
N TRP A 171 7.95 13.38 5.41
CA TRP A 171 8.75 14.55 5.72
C TRP A 171 7.96 15.85 5.55
N ALA A 172 7.27 16.04 4.42
CA ALA A 172 6.42 17.20 4.15
C ALA A 172 5.32 17.39 5.22
N LEU A 173 4.70 16.30 5.70
CA LEU A 173 3.69 16.34 6.76
C LEU A 173 4.27 16.09 8.17
N ALA A 174 5.60 16.09 8.35
CA ALA A 174 6.25 15.84 9.64
C ALA A 174 5.96 16.95 10.66
N GLY A 175 5.82 18.20 10.21
CA GLY A 175 5.47 19.35 11.05
C GLY A 175 4.02 19.39 11.53
N LEU A 176 3.10 18.69 10.87
CA LEU A 176 1.68 18.64 11.24
C LEU A 176 1.47 17.68 12.43
N ARG A 177 1.74 18.17 13.64
CA ARG A 177 1.77 17.41 14.90
C ARG A 177 0.82 17.97 15.96
N GLY A 178 0.52 17.19 17.00
CA GLY A 178 -0.35 17.64 18.10
C GLY A 178 -1.70 18.17 17.60
N ARG A 179 -2.05 19.42 17.94
CA ARG A 179 -3.27 20.10 17.42
C ARG A 179 -3.24 20.29 15.90
N ALA A 180 -2.07 20.52 15.30
CA ALA A 180 -1.91 20.70 13.86
C ALA A 180 -2.07 19.40 13.06
N ALA A 181 -2.00 18.22 13.70
CA ALA A 181 -2.22 16.93 13.02
C ALA A 181 -3.62 16.81 12.39
N ARG A 182 -4.59 17.65 12.80
CA ARG A 182 -5.92 17.76 12.16
C ARG A 182 -5.83 18.15 10.68
N TRP A 183 -4.79 18.89 10.28
CA TRP A 183 -4.58 19.34 8.90
C TRP A 183 -4.06 18.25 7.94
N ARG A 184 -3.64 17.09 8.46
CA ARG A 184 -3.17 15.99 7.62
C ARG A 184 -4.26 15.42 6.72
N ILE A 185 -5.47 15.24 7.25
CA ILE A 185 -6.62 14.73 6.48
C ILE A 185 -6.95 15.65 5.29
N PRO A 186 -7.18 16.97 5.46
CA PRO A 186 -7.43 17.85 4.32
C PRO A 186 -6.22 17.97 3.38
N ALA A 187 -4.97 17.96 3.88
CA ALA A 187 -3.80 17.98 2.99
C ALA A 187 -3.73 16.73 2.09
N ILE A 188 -3.94 15.54 2.66
CA ILE A 188 -3.99 14.28 1.91
C ILE A 188 -5.20 14.24 0.97
N ALA A 189 -6.35 14.76 1.40
CA ALA A 189 -7.55 14.85 0.56
C ALA A 189 -7.38 15.81 -0.63
N VAL A 190 -6.71 16.96 -0.44
CA VAL A 190 -6.39 17.89 -1.53
C VAL A 190 -5.49 17.21 -2.57
N VAL A 191 -4.44 16.50 -2.16
CA VAL A 191 -3.58 15.73 -3.08
C VAL A 191 -4.40 14.63 -3.79
N GLY A 192 -5.25 13.91 -3.06
CA GLY A 192 -6.13 12.88 -3.63
C GLY A 192 -7.14 13.42 -4.64
N VAL A 193 -7.74 14.59 -4.40
CA VAL A 193 -8.68 15.23 -5.34
C VAL A 193 -7.93 15.82 -6.54
N ALA A 194 -6.80 16.51 -6.32
CA ALA A 194 -5.97 17.06 -7.39
C ALA A 194 -5.48 15.96 -8.36
N SER A 195 -5.25 14.74 -7.87
CA SER A 195 -4.87 13.59 -8.69
C SER A 195 -5.90 13.22 -9.77
N LEU A 196 -7.18 13.49 -9.55
CA LEU A 196 -8.24 13.25 -10.54
C LEU A 196 -8.11 14.20 -11.74
N GLY A 197 -7.48 15.37 -11.55
CA GLY A 197 -7.18 16.31 -12.62
C GLY A 197 -6.09 15.84 -13.59
N TRP A 198 -5.32 14.79 -13.24
CA TRP A 198 -4.29 14.21 -14.12
C TRP A 198 -4.86 13.74 -15.46
N ALA A 199 -6.04 13.11 -15.41
CA ALA A 199 -6.75 12.64 -16.59
C ALA A 199 -7.45 13.75 -17.39
N LEU A 200 -7.44 14.98 -16.87
CA LEU A 200 -7.98 16.18 -17.55
C LEU A 200 -6.88 17.03 -18.19
N LEU A 201 -5.61 16.65 -18.05
CA LEU A 201 -4.50 17.33 -18.71
C LEU A 201 -4.56 17.09 -20.23
N PRO A 202 -4.36 18.12 -21.07
CA PRO A 202 -4.41 17.97 -22.52
C PRO A 202 -3.08 17.39 -23.06
N TRP A 203 -2.81 16.12 -22.76
CA TRP A 203 -1.58 15.40 -23.12
C TRP A 203 -1.20 15.52 -24.61
N TYR A 204 -2.21 15.52 -25.48
CA TYR A 204 -2.02 15.69 -26.92
C TYR A 204 -1.54 17.11 -27.29
N GLU A 205 -2.22 18.16 -26.78
CA GLU A 205 -1.87 19.56 -27.06
C GLU A 205 -0.49 19.94 -26.48
N LEU A 206 -0.10 19.30 -25.37
CA LEU A 206 1.21 19.46 -24.75
C LEU A 206 2.34 18.69 -25.45
N GLY A 207 2.05 17.89 -26.48
CA GLY A 207 3.04 17.05 -27.17
C GLY A 207 3.61 15.93 -26.31
N LEU A 208 2.88 15.50 -25.26
CA LEU A 208 3.31 14.49 -24.29
C LEU A 208 2.73 13.10 -24.55
N HIS A 209 1.80 12.98 -25.49
CA HIS A 209 1.00 11.76 -25.70
C HIS A 209 1.67 10.69 -26.57
N ASP A 210 2.71 11.03 -27.35
CA ASP A 210 3.07 10.34 -28.59
C ASP A 210 3.09 8.80 -28.57
N ARG A 211 3.47 8.15 -27.46
CA ARG A 211 3.31 6.69 -27.25
C ARG A 211 3.13 6.26 -25.79
N LEU A 212 2.81 7.16 -24.86
CA LEU A 212 2.68 6.84 -23.44
C LEU A 212 1.22 6.81 -23.02
N ASN A 213 0.83 5.74 -22.33
CA ASN A 213 -0.47 5.67 -21.67
C ASN A 213 -0.41 6.51 -20.38
N ASP A 214 -0.90 7.73 -20.47
CA ASP A 214 -0.93 8.72 -19.38
C ASP A 214 -1.81 8.27 -18.19
N GLN A 215 -2.84 7.48 -18.47
CA GLN A 215 -3.82 6.99 -17.49
C GLN A 215 -3.25 5.91 -16.56
N ILE A 216 -2.16 5.24 -16.91
CA ILE A 216 -1.48 4.27 -16.03
C ILE A 216 -0.30 4.86 -15.23
N LEU A 217 -0.01 6.16 -15.38
CA LEU A 217 1.08 6.82 -14.65
C LEU A 217 0.71 7.02 -13.16
N PRO A 218 1.68 6.97 -12.22
CA PRO A 218 1.37 6.97 -10.79
C PRO A 218 0.52 8.14 -10.26
N PRO A 219 0.65 9.39 -10.77
CA PRO A 219 -0.18 10.48 -10.29
C PRO A 219 -1.68 10.24 -10.47
N ALA A 220 -2.10 9.51 -11.52
CA ALA A 220 -3.51 9.18 -11.77
C ALA A 220 -4.19 8.47 -10.58
N PHE A 221 -3.45 7.67 -9.82
CA PHE A 221 -3.98 6.81 -8.75
C PHE A 221 -3.71 7.33 -7.32
N ALA A 222 -3.18 8.54 -7.16
CA ALA A 222 -2.87 9.06 -5.82
C ALA A 222 -4.12 9.18 -4.92
N SER A 223 -5.32 9.34 -5.49
CA SER A 223 -6.61 9.23 -4.80
C SER A 223 -6.82 7.89 -4.07
N TRP A 224 -6.38 6.76 -4.64
CA TRP A 224 -6.55 5.43 -4.04
C TRP A 224 -5.63 5.26 -2.83
N PHE A 225 -4.37 5.70 -2.92
CA PHE A 225 -3.47 5.75 -1.77
C PHE A 225 -3.97 6.73 -0.69
N ALA A 226 -4.46 7.91 -1.10
CA ALA A 226 -5.01 8.94 -0.22
C ALA A 226 -6.21 8.42 0.59
N ALA A 227 -7.12 7.65 -0.01
CA ALA A 227 -8.21 6.98 0.69
C ALA A 227 -7.69 6.13 1.87
N GLY A 228 -6.66 5.30 1.62
CA GLY A 228 -5.98 4.53 2.66
C GLY A 228 -5.32 5.38 3.75
N MET A 229 -4.60 6.42 3.35
CA MET A 229 -3.89 7.33 4.27
C MET A 229 -4.85 8.12 5.17
N ILE A 230 -5.98 8.60 4.63
CA ILE A 230 -7.05 9.26 5.38
C ILE A 230 -7.65 8.28 6.38
N LEU A 231 -7.93 7.05 5.95
CA LEU A 231 -8.46 6.00 6.82
C LEU A 231 -7.50 5.66 7.97
N ALA A 232 -6.18 5.72 7.73
CA ALA A 232 -5.16 5.57 8.76
C ALA A 232 -5.17 6.73 9.76
N GLU A 233 -5.30 7.98 9.30
CA GLU A 233 -5.45 9.14 10.21
C GLU A 233 -6.74 9.07 11.04
N LEU A 234 -7.86 8.58 10.47
CA LEU A 234 -9.12 8.35 11.18
C LEU A 234 -8.99 7.22 12.22
N ALA A 235 -8.34 6.11 11.87
CA ALA A 235 -8.07 5.01 12.81
C ALA A 235 -7.18 5.44 13.99
N CYS A 236 -6.31 6.43 13.78
CA CYS A 236 -5.41 6.99 14.79
C CYS A 236 -5.97 8.24 15.49
N ALA A 237 -7.17 8.70 15.11
CA ALA A 237 -7.76 9.90 15.68
C ALA A 237 -8.21 9.66 17.15
N PRO A 238 -8.15 10.70 18.01
CA PRO A 238 -8.69 10.62 19.37
C PRO A 238 -10.17 10.17 19.39
N PRO A 239 -10.65 9.55 20.49
CA PRO A 239 -12.07 9.28 20.65
C PRO A 239 -12.87 10.60 20.61
N GLY A 240 -13.85 10.65 19.71
CA GLY A 240 -14.71 11.80 19.46
C GLY A 240 -15.88 11.40 18.56
N ARG A 241 -16.89 12.27 18.40
CA ARG A 241 -18.19 11.92 17.77
C ARG A 241 -18.05 11.28 16.38
N ALA A 242 -17.25 11.85 15.48
CA ALA A 242 -17.03 11.29 14.14
C ALA A 242 -16.40 9.88 14.19
N ALA A 243 -15.38 9.70 15.04
CA ALA A 243 -14.74 8.41 15.22
C ALA A 243 -15.63 7.41 16.00
N ALA A 244 -16.57 7.86 16.83
CA ALA A 244 -17.56 7.00 17.47
C ALA A 244 -18.61 6.51 16.46
N LEU A 245 -19.13 7.40 15.62
CA LEU A 245 -20.10 7.08 14.57
C LEU A 245 -19.51 6.10 13.54
N ALA A 246 -18.32 6.39 13.03
CA ALA A 246 -17.65 5.53 12.04
C ALA A 246 -17.27 4.14 12.60
N ARG A 247 -17.12 4.01 13.93
CA ARG A 247 -16.86 2.75 14.65
C ARG A 247 -18.11 2.04 15.16
N HIS A 248 -19.31 2.57 14.90
CA HIS A 248 -20.54 1.97 15.37
C HIS A 248 -20.79 0.61 14.70
N ARG A 249 -21.27 -0.39 15.45
CA ARG A 249 -21.42 -1.78 14.98
C ARG A 249 -22.26 -1.95 13.71
N HIS A 250 -23.18 -1.02 13.45
CA HIS A 250 -24.03 -1.00 12.27
C HIS A 250 -23.49 -0.13 11.12
N ALA A 251 -22.54 0.77 11.37
CA ALA A 251 -21.94 1.62 10.33
C ALA A 251 -21.26 0.80 9.23
N ARG A 252 -20.75 -0.41 9.57
CA ARG A 252 -20.18 -1.35 8.59
C ARG A 252 -21.10 -1.68 7.42
N TRP A 253 -22.41 -1.77 7.66
CA TRP A 253 -23.39 -2.05 6.60
C TRP A 253 -23.58 -0.83 5.70
N GLY A 254 -23.58 0.39 6.27
CA GLY A 254 -23.59 1.62 5.50
C GLY A 254 -22.34 1.77 4.62
N TRP A 255 -21.16 1.49 5.18
CA TRP A 255 -19.91 1.47 4.41
C TRP A 255 -19.97 0.48 3.24
N TRP A 256 -20.36 -0.78 3.48
CA TRP A 256 -20.47 -1.77 2.39
C TRP A 256 -21.58 -1.46 1.39
N ALA A 257 -22.69 -0.85 1.81
CA ALA A 257 -23.74 -0.39 0.90
C ALA A 257 -23.24 0.74 -0.03
N VAL A 258 -22.47 1.70 0.50
CA VAL A 258 -21.83 2.76 -0.31
C VAL A 258 -20.80 2.17 -1.27
N ALA A 259 -19.98 1.20 -0.83
CA ALA A 259 -19.04 0.51 -1.71
C ALA A 259 -19.76 -0.25 -2.84
N ALA A 260 -20.83 -1.00 -2.52
CA ALA A 260 -21.62 -1.71 -3.51
C ALA A 260 -22.32 -0.77 -4.48
N ALA A 261 -22.88 0.35 -4.00
CA ALA A 261 -23.51 1.37 -4.84
C ALA A 261 -22.49 2.03 -5.78
N ALA A 262 -21.31 2.43 -5.29
CA ALA A 262 -20.26 3.02 -6.11
C ALA A 262 -19.73 2.03 -7.17
N PHE A 263 -19.60 0.75 -6.82
CA PHE A 263 -19.24 -0.32 -7.75
C PHE A 263 -20.34 -0.51 -8.83
N LEU A 264 -21.61 -0.59 -8.44
CA LEU A 264 -22.73 -0.73 -9.39
C LEU A 264 -22.91 0.48 -10.29
N VAL A 265 -22.69 1.71 -9.79
CA VAL A 265 -22.65 2.92 -10.62
C VAL A 265 -21.57 2.77 -11.70
N SER A 266 -20.40 2.22 -11.35
CA SER A 266 -19.33 2.03 -12.32
C SER A 266 -19.63 0.99 -13.41
N THR A 267 -20.69 0.16 -13.29
CA THR A 267 -21.14 -0.79 -14.33
C THR A 267 -22.29 -0.26 -15.20
N VAL A 268 -22.57 1.05 -15.17
CA VAL A 268 -23.57 1.73 -16.01
C VAL A 268 -22.96 2.04 -17.39
N PRO A 269 -23.36 1.35 -18.49
CA PRO A 269 -22.73 1.51 -19.81
C PRO A 269 -22.98 2.88 -20.45
N GLN A 270 -24.03 3.59 -20.04
CA GLN A 270 -24.32 4.96 -20.49
C GLN A 270 -23.28 5.97 -20.00
N TRP A 271 -22.54 5.67 -18.93
CA TRP A 271 -21.54 6.56 -18.32
C TRP A 271 -20.12 6.03 -18.53
N PHE A 272 -19.95 4.77 -18.91
CA PHE A 272 -18.67 4.09 -18.91
C PHE A 272 -18.52 3.09 -20.07
N THR A 273 -17.47 3.27 -20.88
CA THR A 273 -17.05 2.33 -21.92
C THR A 273 -16.74 0.93 -21.37
N GLU A 274 -17.02 -0.11 -22.16
CA GLU A 274 -16.76 -1.50 -21.79
C GLU A 274 -15.46 -2.03 -22.43
N GLY A 275 -14.87 -3.08 -21.85
CA GLY A 275 -13.67 -3.75 -22.39
C GLY A 275 -12.43 -2.83 -22.45
N PHE A 276 -11.64 -2.99 -23.51
CA PHE A 276 -10.36 -2.28 -23.73
C PHE A 276 -10.51 -0.93 -24.46
N VAL A 277 -11.70 -0.34 -24.49
CA VAL A 277 -11.89 0.99 -25.06
C VAL A 277 -11.25 2.03 -24.14
N HIS A 278 -10.25 2.76 -24.63
CA HIS A 278 -9.63 3.86 -23.89
C HIS A 278 -10.69 4.88 -23.44
N PRO A 279 -10.92 5.07 -22.13
CA PRO A 279 -11.94 5.98 -21.64
C PRO A 279 -11.51 7.43 -21.83
N SER A 280 -12.50 8.31 -21.97
CA SER A 280 -12.24 9.76 -21.99
C SER A 280 -11.66 10.25 -20.66
N GLY A 281 -10.94 11.38 -20.66
CA GLY A 281 -10.36 11.96 -19.45
C GLY A 281 -11.33 12.13 -18.27
N PRO A 282 -12.49 12.79 -18.46
CA PRO A 282 -13.52 12.95 -17.42
C PRO A 282 -14.09 11.63 -16.91
N GLU A 283 -14.27 10.67 -17.82
CA GLU A 283 -14.77 9.34 -17.50
C GLU A 283 -13.74 8.53 -16.68
N PHE A 284 -12.46 8.56 -17.05
CA PHE A 284 -11.39 7.96 -16.28
C PHE A 284 -11.28 8.59 -14.88
N ALA A 285 -11.39 9.92 -14.78
CA ALA A 285 -11.40 10.62 -13.50
C ALA A 285 -12.58 10.17 -12.62
N LEU A 286 -13.77 10.00 -13.20
CA LEU A 286 -14.95 9.50 -12.48
C LEU A 286 -14.80 8.03 -12.04
N ARG A 287 -14.29 7.14 -12.92
CA ARG A 287 -13.95 5.75 -12.57
C ARG A 287 -12.97 5.70 -11.40
N THR A 288 -11.92 6.52 -11.47
CA THR A 288 -10.87 6.60 -10.45
C THR A 288 -11.43 7.10 -9.12
N ALA A 289 -12.31 8.11 -9.14
CA ALA A 289 -13.01 8.59 -7.95
C ALA A 289 -13.91 7.50 -7.34
N LEU A 290 -14.66 6.76 -8.14
CA LEU A 290 -15.46 5.61 -7.68
C LEU A 290 -14.58 4.52 -7.09
N GLY A 291 -13.43 4.21 -7.70
CA GLY A 291 -12.43 3.28 -7.14
C GLY A 291 -11.92 3.71 -5.76
N ALA A 292 -11.66 5.00 -5.56
CA ALA A 292 -11.27 5.56 -4.25
C ALA A 292 -12.37 5.37 -3.19
N VAL A 293 -13.64 5.61 -3.56
CA VAL A 293 -14.81 5.41 -2.68
C VAL A 293 -14.99 3.93 -2.35
N VAL A 294 -14.97 3.04 -3.34
CA VAL A 294 -15.06 1.58 -3.16
C VAL A 294 -13.97 1.10 -2.21
N ALA A 295 -12.71 1.47 -2.46
CA ALA A 295 -11.59 1.08 -1.62
C ALA A 295 -11.73 1.60 -0.18
N PHE A 296 -12.02 2.89 0.01
CA PHE A 296 -12.23 3.49 1.33
C PHE A 296 -13.32 2.75 2.12
N CYS A 297 -14.47 2.53 1.49
CA CYS A 297 -15.66 1.99 2.13
C CYS A 297 -15.58 0.48 2.37
N LEU A 298 -14.89 -0.30 1.52
CA LEU A 298 -14.58 -1.70 1.81
C LEU A 298 -13.61 -1.85 2.99
N LEU A 299 -12.61 -0.96 3.09
CA LEU A 299 -11.59 -0.99 4.13
C LEU A 299 -12.07 -0.46 5.48
N ALA A 300 -12.96 0.54 5.49
CA ALA A 300 -13.35 1.26 6.69
C ALA A 300 -13.82 0.37 7.85
N PRO A 301 -14.67 -0.67 7.65
CA PRO A 301 -15.12 -1.53 8.75
C PRO A 301 -13.98 -2.31 9.42
N ALA A 302 -13.00 -2.80 8.65
CA ALA A 302 -11.86 -3.55 9.18
C ALA A 302 -10.80 -2.63 9.81
N ALA A 303 -10.57 -1.45 9.21
CA ALA A 303 -9.60 -0.47 9.67
C ALA A 303 -10.02 0.28 10.94
N LEU A 304 -11.32 0.51 11.11
CA LEU A 304 -11.89 1.27 12.23
C LEU A 304 -12.41 0.38 13.37
N ALA A 305 -12.51 -0.94 13.18
CA ALA A 305 -13.00 -1.87 14.19
C ALA A 305 -12.38 -1.62 15.59
N PRO A 306 -13.19 -1.51 16.66
CA PRO A 306 -12.67 -1.35 18.01
C PRO A 306 -11.70 -2.47 18.39
N ALA A 307 -10.55 -2.10 18.96
CA ALA A 307 -9.54 -3.04 19.42
C ALA A 307 -10.16 -4.01 20.46
N GLY A 308 -10.15 -5.30 20.16
CA GLY A 308 -10.78 -6.35 20.97
C GLY A 308 -11.93 -7.09 20.28
N ALA A 309 -12.42 -6.62 19.14
CA ALA A 309 -13.44 -7.33 18.33
C ALA A 309 -12.87 -8.51 17.50
N SER A 310 -12.01 -9.33 18.10
CA SER A 310 -11.80 -10.69 17.59
C SER A 310 -13.11 -11.45 17.78
N PRO A 311 -13.63 -12.19 16.78
CA PRO A 311 -14.72 -13.12 17.02
C PRO A 311 -14.18 -14.22 17.92
N THR A 312 -14.49 -14.17 19.22
CA THR A 312 -14.33 -15.31 20.10
C THR A 312 -15.13 -16.48 19.51
N PRO A 313 -14.55 -17.68 19.36
CA PRO A 313 -15.30 -18.84 18.93
C PRO A 313 -16.41 -19.11 19.94
N ARG A 314 -17.66 -18.78 19.59
CA ARG A 314 -18.85 -19.21 20.35
C ARG A 314 -19.05 -20.70 20.07
N GLY A 315 -18.28 -21.54 20.77
CA GLY A 315 -18.16 -22.96 20.43
C GLY A 315 -17.41 -23.79 21.46
N ALA A 316 -17.56 -23.51 22.75
CA ALA A 316 -17.16 -24.43 23.83
C ALA A 316 -18.12 -24.25 25.01
N GLY A 317 -19.17 -25.07 25.06
CA GLY A 317 -20.15 -25.02 26.13
C GLY A 317 -19.54 -25.45 27.46
N ARG A 318 -19.34 -24.50 28.39
CA ARG A 318 -18.95 -24.82 29.76
C ARG A 318 -20.20 -25.06 30.59
N THR A 319 -20.63 -26.32 30.64
CA THR A 319 -21.73 -26.83 31.47
C THR A 319 -21.39 -26.72 32.96
N THR A 320 -21.69 -25.58 33.58
CA THR A 320 -21.71 -25.47 35.05
C THR A 320 -23.01 -26.09 35.58
N ARG A 321 -23.00 -27.41 35.79
CA ARG A 321 -24.05 -28.09 36.56
C ARG A 321 -23.81 -27.81 38.05
N ALA A 322 -24.74 -27.09 38.68
CA ALA A 322 -24.78 -26.91 40.12
C ALA A 322 -25.56 -28.06 40.77
N THR A 323 -25.08 -28.58 41.90
CA THR A 323 -25.78 -29.38 42.96
C THR A 323 -24.78 -29.67 44.10
N PRO A 324 -25.20 -30.01 45.33
CA PRO A 324 -24.93 -29.11 46.47
C PRO A 324 -24.08 -29.71 47.60
N GLU A 325 -24.04 -28.98 48.72
CA GLU A 325 -23.53 -29.27 50.07
C GLU A 325 -23.03 -30.69 50.41
N THR A 326 -21.91 -30.74 51.14
CA THR A 326 -21.86 -31.54 52.38
C THR A 326 -20.80 -31.01 53.36
N ALA A 327 -21.22 -30.85 54.61
CA ALA A 327 -20.47 -30.99 55.88
C ALA A 327 -18.98 -30.60 55.95
N GLY A 328 -18.73 -29.42 56.54
CA GLY A 328 -17.91 -29.18 57.75
C GLY A 328 -16.58 -29.90 58.01
N VAL A 329 -15.57 -29.11 58.41
CA VAL A 329 -14.71 -29.37 59.60
C VAL A 329 -14.17 -28.03 60.13
N ARG A 330 -14.10 -27.87 61.46
CA ARG A 330 -13.53 -26.67 62.14
C ARG A 330 -12.05 -26.89 62.49
N ARG A 331 -11.24 -25.82 62.42
CA ARG A 331 -10.11 -25.44 63.32
C ARG A 331 -9.67 -24.02 62.87
N ARG A 332 -9.62 -22.98 63.73
CA ARG A 332 -8.62 -22.67 64.79
C ARG A 332 -7.19 -22.69 64.20
N THR A 333 -6.32 -21.67 64.30
CA THR A 333 -6.22 -20.51 65.22
C THR A 333 -5.20 -19.44 64.71
N SER A 334 -5.43 -18.16 65.05
CA SER A 334 -4.51 -17.02 65.33
C SER A 334 -3.29 -16.62 64.42
N PRO A 335 -2.90 -15.31 64.39
CA PRO A 335 -1.74 -14.75 63.65
C PRO A 335 -0.58 -14.34 64.60
N PRO A 336 0.35 -13.42 64.25
CA PRO A 336 1.31 -13.35 63.12
C PRO A 336 2.79 -13.39 63.61
N MET A 337 3.79 -13.36 62.72
CA MET A 337 5.20 -13.04 63.09
C MET A 337 5.93 -12.28 61.99
N ALA A 338 6.78 -11.32 62.37
CA ALA A 338 7.58 -10.48 61.47
C ALA A 338 9.07 -10.84 61.53
N VAL A 339 9.80 -10.72 60.42
CA VAL A 339 11.27 -10.89 60.40
C VAL A 339 11.95 -9.90 59.46
N GLY A 340 12.87 -9.11 60.03
CA GLY A 340 14.21 -8.84 59.49
C GLY A 340 14.39 -8.05 58.19
N ARG A 341 14.85 -6.80 58.32
CA ARG A 341 15.69 -6.18 57.27
C ARG A 341 17.07 -6.87 57.24
N PHE A 342 17.65 -7.02 56.06
CA PHE A 342 19.09 -7.23 55.90
C PHE A 342 19.59 -6.48 54.66
N GLN A 343 20.77 -5.86 54.76
CA GLN A 343 21.37 -5.04 53.70
C GLN A 343 22.89 -5.23 53.69
N PRO A 344 23.51 -5.69 52.58
CA PRO A 344 24.96 -5.70 52.41
C PRO A 344 25.49 -4.43 51.70
N PRO A 345 26.80 -4.11 51.80
CA PRO A 345 27.39 -2.82 51.40
C PRO A 345 28.06 -2.81 50.01
N ALA A 346 28.73 -1.70 49.67
CA ALA A 346 29.14 -1.29 48.31
C ALA A 346 30.68 -1.20 48.11
N ARG A 347 31.08 -0.72 46.90
CA ARG A 347 32.44 -0.27 46.43
C ARG A 347 33.29 -1.36 45.73
N HIS A 348 34.14 -1.10 44.72
CA HIS A 348 34.60 0.15 44.05
C HIS A 348 35.13 -0.11 42.59
N PRO A 349 35.60 0.90 41.80
CA PRO A 349 35.67 0.84 40.33
C PRO A 349 37.06 0.54 39.69
N THR A 350 37.09 0.41 38.35
CA THR A 350 38.28 0.21 37.48
C THR A 350 38.74 1.51 36.75
N PRO A 351 40.03 1.63 36.35
CA PRO A 351 40.65 2.87 35.84
C PRO A 351 40.68 3.01 34.28
N PRO A 352 41.12 4.16 33.71
CA PRO A 352 40.96 4.50 32.28
C PRO A 352 42.25 4.57 31.42
N ARG A 353 42.07 4.40 30.08
CA ARG A 353 42.80 4.94 28.88
C ARG A 353 44.35 5.05 28.84
N PRO A 354 44.94 4.90 27.63
CA PRO A 354 45.39 6.11 26.91
C PRO A 354 45.08 6.10 25.39
N ALA A 355 45.43 7.19 24.70
CA ALA A 355 45.34 7.38 23.25
C ALA A 355 46.76 7.52 22.64
N ARG A 356 46.87 7.40 21.30
CA ARG A 356 48.01 7.91 20.51
C ARG A 356 47.60 8.36 19.11
N ASP A 357 48.34 9.38 18.71
CA ASP A 357 48.26 10.28 17.56
C ASP A 357 48.86 9.71 16.26
N GLU A 358 48.78 10.53 15.19
CA GLU A 358 49.62 10.54 13.97
C GLU A 358 49.51 9.29 13.03
N ASP A 359 49.63 9.37 11.70
CA ASP A 359 50.23 10.39 10.83
C ASP A 359 49.59 10.41 9.41
N ALA A 360 50.04 11.32 8.52
CA ALA A 360 49.51 11.47 7.14
C ALA A 360 50.44 10.89 6.02
N PRO A 361 50.56 11.43 4.78
CA PRO A 361 50.08 10.71 3.59
C PRO A 361 51.13 10.36 2.49
N SER A 362 50.80 9.39 1.63
CA SER A 362 51.35 9.19 0.27
C SER A 362 50.39 8.27 -0.52
N GLY A 363 50.35 8.19 -1.84
CA GLY A 363 51.08 8.88 -2.91
C GLY A 363 50.57 8.39 -4.30
N ARG A 364 51.08 9.04 -5.35
CA ARG A 364 51.00 8.78 -6.83
C ARG A 364 50.91 7.31 -7.28
N GLU A 365 50.48 6.93 -8.49
CA GLU A 365 50.71 7.48 -9.85
C GLU A 365 49.53 7.06 -10.79
N GLU A 366 49.20 7.79 -11.88
CA GLU A 366 49.54 7.49 -13.31
C GLU A 366 49.24 6.06 -13.82
N GLY A 367 48.77 5.79 -15.05
CA GLY A 367 48.46 6.64 -16.21
C GLY A 367 48.28 5.78 -17.50
N GLY A 368 47.91 6.39 -18.64
CA GLY A 368 47.87 5.77 -19.99
C GLY A 368 46.62 4.92 -20.32
N GLU A 369 45.85 5.08 -21.40
CA GLU A 369 46.04 5.39 -22.84
C GLU A 369 46.07 4.15 -23.79
N GLY A 370 45.46 4.30 -24.98
CA GLY A 370 45.54 3.36 -26.13
C GLY A 370 44.21 2.66 -26.48
N LYS A 371 43.38 3.12 -27.44
CA LYS A 371 43.50 3.16 -28.92
C LYS A 371 43.15 1.84 -29.65
N GLY A 372 42.38 1.95 -30.75
CA GLY A 372 42.13 0.91 -31.76
C GLY A 372 40.64 0.75 -32.12
N SER A 373 40.12 1.42 -33.16
CA SER A 373 39.92 0.87 -34.52
C SER A 373 39.10 -0.45 -34.55
N GLY A 374 37.97 -0.58 -35.25
CA GLY A 374 37.46 0.19 -36.38
C GLY A 374 37.24 -0.75 -37.56
N TRP A 375 35.98 -1.07 -37.89
CA TRP A 375 35.60 -1.88 -39.06
C TRP A 375 34.38 -1.27 -39.74
N GLY A 376 34.49 -1.05 -41.05
CA GLY A 376 33.36 -0.73 -41.90
C GLY A 376 33.47 -1.47 -43.23
N ARG A 377 32.33 -1.85 -43.80
CA ARG A 377 32.20 -2.14 -45.24
C ARG A 377 30.74 -2.01 -45.68
N ARG A 378 30.52 -1.44 -46.87
CA ARG A 378 29.22 -1.28 -47.53
C ARG A 378 29.08 -2.34 -48.63
N VAL A 379 27.85 -2.86 -48.84
CA VAL A 379 27.13 -3.17 -50.12
C VAL A 379 25.64 -3.33 -49.69
N GLY A 380 24.58 -2.99 -50.43
CA GLY A 380 24.44 -2.29 -51.73
C GLY A 380 23.25 -2.84 -52.53
N GLY A 381 22.34 -1.97 -52.99
CA GLY A 381 21.07 -2.33 -53.65
C GLY A 381 19.87 -1.73 -52.89
N SER A 382 19.21 -0.64 -53.32
CA SER A 382 18.53 -0.38 -54.61
C SER A 382 17.27 -1.21 -54.80
N HIS A 383 16.11 -0.66 -54.41
CA HIS A 383 14.87 -0.84 -55.16
C HIS A 383 13.90 0.33 -54.91
N GLU A 384 13.70 1.13 -55.95
CA GLU A 384 12.65 2.12 -56.05
C GLU A 384 11.39 1.45 -56.62
N CYS A 385 10.22 1.68 -56.01
CA CYS A 385 8.96 1.48 -56.71
C CYS A 385 7.90 2.49 -56.22
N ARG A 386 7.31 3.20 -57.18
CA ARG A 386 6.34 4.28 -57.02
C ARG A 386 4.95 3.78 -57.45
N LYS A 387 3.90 4.45 -56.96
CA LYS A 387 2.45 4.34 -57.30
C LYS A 387 1.67 3.41 -56.35
N THR A 388 0.40 3.67 -56.01
CA THR A 388 -0.59 4.60 -56.61
C THR A 388 -1.59 5.16 -55.59
N LYS A 389 -2.07 6.39 -55.81
CA LYS A 389 -3.32 6.94 -55.23
C LYS A 389 -4.51 6.57 -56.15
N THR A 390 -5.60 6.05 -55.57
CA THR A 390 -7.01 6.07 -56.02
C THR A 390 -7.82 5.27 -54.99
N ALA A 391 -9.04 5.63 -54.59
CA ALA A 391 -9.86 6.81 -54.91
C ALA A 391 -10.68 7.19 -53.67
#